data_AF-A0A024UNZ4-F1
#
_entry.id   AF-A0A024UNZ4-F1
#
_cell.length_a   1.000
_cell.length_b   1.000
_cell.length_c   1.000
_cell.angle_alpha   90.00
_cell.angle_beta   90.00
_cell.angle_gamma   90.00
#
_symmetry.space_group_name_H-M   'P 1'
#
loop_
_entity.id
_entity.type
_entity.pdbx_description
1 polymer ?
#
loop_
_entity_poly.entity_id
_entity_poly.type
_entity_poly.pdbx_seq_one_letter_code
_entity_poly.pdbx_strand_id
1 'polypeptide(L)'
;MTMLQPPPEVYNMFDNVLVLDKGEVVYNGPRTTLPSYFRSIGFECPPRKDIADFLQELTTHLGPRALFRELDSNVSVVQANDHLPSVPPRVALRYRQCMDVAFRRTLKASLRDVATRMGQSVVLGAVLGTVFLDVGLFFLAILFQVVTTLSAIDAGIALRKVLYDQMASYFFWTYTMSEGVAEVLWTIPQVILFATSLYFNVGLHASAASFVMCAAVLFLASVTYAQFFKFFTAIAPDVVIAKVIAIFAFFLHVVFSGYILPEDKIPAPWR
;
A
#
# COMPACT_ATOMS: atom_id res chain seq x y z
N MET A 1 -24.43 0.35 0.06
CA MET A 1 -23.93 0.37 -1.32
C MET A 1 -24.51 1.60 -1.98
N THR A 2 -23.67 2.48 -2.54
CA THR A 2 -24.12 3.67 -3.28
C THR A 2 -24.10 3.32 -4.77
N MET A 3 -25.19 3.56 -5.48
CA MET A 3 -25.24 3.35 -6.93
C MET A 3 -25.44 4.68 -7.64
N LEU A 4 -24.55 4.96 -8.59
CA LEU A 4 -24.74 6.03 -9.55
C LEU A 4 -25.51 5.42 -10.72
N GLN A 5 -26.77 5.82 -10.92
CA GLN A 5 -27.62 5.39 -12.05
C GLN A 5 -27.96 3.90 -12.11
N PRO A 6 -28.69 3.36 -11.12
CA PRO A 6 -29.20 2.00 -11.22
C PRO A 6 -30.25 1.90 -12.36
N PRO A 7 -30.20 0.86 -13.21
CA PRO A 7 -31.28 0.55 -14.14
C PRO A 7 -32.62 0.33 -13.41
N PRO A 8 -33.78 0.49 -14.09
CA PRO A 8 -35.11 0.36 -13.49
C PRO A 8 -35.31 -0.98 -12.76
N GLU A 9 -34.81 -2.05 -13.36
CA GLU A 9 -34.86 -3.42 -12.84
C GLU A 9 -34.13 -3.53 -11.49
N VAL A 10 -32.96 -2.89 -11.39
CA VAL A 10 -32.15 -2.86 -10.18
C VAL A 10 -32.77 -1.95 -9.13
N TYR A 11 -33.35 -0.82 -9.54
CA TYR A 11 -34.08 0.06 -8.64
C TYR A 11 -35.25 -0.68 -7.96
N ASN A 12 -35.96 -1.51 -8.71
CA ASN A 12 -37.09 -2.29 -8.20
C ASN A 12 -36.71 -3.36 -7.16
N MET A 13 -35.42 -3.72 -7.06
CA MET A 13 -34.90 -4.66 -6.06
C MET A 13 -34.65 -4.02 -4.69
N PHE A 14 -34.71 -2.69 -4.57
CA PHE A 14 -34.47 -2.04 -3.28
C PHE A 14 -35.71 -2.04 -2.39
N ASP A 15 -35.52 -2.33 -1.10
CA ASP A 15 -36.57 -2.18 -0.09
C ASP A 15 -36.72 -0.71 0.32
N ASN A 16 -35.60 -0.06 0.62
CA ASN A 16 -35.52 1.33 1.07
C ASN A 16 -34.59 2.16 0.17
N VAL A 17 -34.93 3.43 -0.01
CA VAL A 17 -34.16 4.40 -0.79
C VAL A 17 -33.80 5.58 0.11
N LEU A 18 -32.51 5.93 0.11
CA LEU A 18 -31.98 7.14 0.73
C LEU A 18 -31.58 8.11 -0.38
N VAL A 19 -32.19 9.28 -0.42
CA VAL A 19 -31.83 10.36 -1.35
C VAL A 19 -31.08 11.43 -0.58
N LEU A 20 -29.89 11.78 -1.07
CA LEU A 20 -29.02 12.79 -0.49
C LEU A 20 -28.83 13.93 -1.49
N ASP A 21 -28.89 15.17 -1.02
CA ASP A 21 -28.52 16.37 -1.79
C ASP A 21 -27.55 17.23 -0.96
N LYS A 22 -26.35 17.48 -1.48
CA LYS A 22 -25.27 18.26 -0.81
C LYS A 22 -25.01 17.86 0.65
N GLY A 23 -25.14 16.58 0.97
CA GLY A 23 -24.92 16.05 2.33
C GLY A 23 -26.14 16.08 3.24
N GLU A 24 -27.29 16.58 2.76
CA GLU A 24 -28.56 16.56 3.50
C GLU A 24 -29.44 15.41 3.04
N VAL A 25 -30.18 14.83 4.00
CA VAL A 25 -31.17 13.79 3.73
C VAL A 25 -32.43 14.42 3.16
N VAL A 26 -32.68 14.15 1.89
CA VAL A 26 -33.89 14.59 1.18
C VAL A 26 -35.05 13.63 1.44
N TYR A 27 -34.76 12.34 1.44
CA TYR A 27 -35.75 11.29 1.65
C TYR A 27 -35.08 10.05 2.20
N ASN A 28 -35.71 9.38 3.16
CA ASN A 28 -35.27 8.10 3.69
C ASN A 28 -36.52 7.25 3.99
N GLY A 29 -36.72 6.16 3.24
CA GLY A 29 -37.86 5.28 3.46
C GLY A 29 -38.09 4.26 2.33
N PRO A 30 -39.24 3.54 2.37
CA PRO A 30 -39.55 2.49 1.40
C PRO A 30 -39.75 3.04 -0.01
N ARG A 31 -39.18 2.37 -1.04
CA ARG A 31 -39.28 2.83 -2.44
C ARG A 31 -40.70 3.07 -2.94
N THR A 32 -41.69 2.38 -2.36
CA THR A 32 -43.11 2.46 -2.72
C THR A 32 -43.74 3.80 -2.32
N THR A 33 -43.23 4.41 -1.26
CA THR A 33 -43.75 5.69 -0.72
C THR A 33 -43.05 6.91 -1.33
N LEU A 34 -41.91 6.69 -2.00
CA LEU A 34 -41.10 7.73 -2.62
C LEU A 34 -41.88 8.58 -3.65
N PRO A 35 -42.63 8.02 -4.62
CA PRO A 35 -43.39 8.83 -5.58
C PRO A 35 -44.44 9.72 -4.91
N SER A 36 -45.11 9.22 -3.86
CA SER A 36 -46.10 9.99 -3.09
C SER A 36 -45.46 11.14 -2.32
N TYR A 37 -44.27 10.93 -1.75
CA TYR A 37 -43.49 11.98 -1.09
C TYR A 37 -43.12 13.10 -2.07
N PHE A 38 -42.51 12.76 -3.22
CA PHE A 38 -42.12 13.77 -4.20
C PHE A 38 -43.32 14.52 -4.77
N ARG A 39 -44.45 13.84 -5.00
CA ARG A 39 -45.69 14.50 -5.42
C ARG A 39 -46.21 15.49 -4.37
N SER A 40 -46.06 15.20 -3.08
CA SER A 40 -46.48 16.11 -1.99
C SER A 40 -45.68 17.41 -1.91
N ILE A 41 -44.41 17.38 -2.35
CA ILE A 41 -43.52 18.56 -2.42
C ILE A 41 -43.52 19.22 -3.81
N GLY A 42 -44.45 18.84 -4.69
CA GLY A 42 -44.64 19.47 -6.00
C GLY A 42 -43.79 18.91 -7.15
N PHE A 43 -43.12 17.77 -6.96
CA PHE A 43 -42.33 17.11 -8.00
C PHE A 43 -42.98 15.81 -8.47
N GLU A 44 -43.21 15.67 -9.77
CA GLU A 44 -43.78 14.45 -10.36
C GLU A 44 -42.86 13.89 -11.43
N CYS A 45 -42.67 12.56 -11.40
CA CYS A 45 -41.83 11.86 -12.37
C CYS A 45 -42.55 11.78 -13.73
N PRO A 46 -41.93 12.22 -14.84
CA PRO A 46 -42.52 12.09 -16.17
C PRO A 46 -42.79 10.63 -16.54
N PRO A 47 -43.87 10.32 -17.30
CA PRO A 47 -44.31 8.94 -17.57
C PRO A 47 -43.36 8.11 -18.45
N ARG A 48 -42.40 8.75 -19.13
CA ARG A 48 -41.37 8.08 -19.95
C ARG A 48 -40.00 8.04 -19.30
N LYS A 49 -39.87 8.56 -18.08
CA LYS A 49 -38.59 8.70 -17.38
C LYS A 49 -38.53 7.72 -16.21
N ASP A 50 -37.37 7.11 -16.02
CA ASP A 50 -37.14 6.23 -14.89
C ASP A 50 -37.04 7.01 -13.57
N ILE A 51 -37.47 6.41 -12.47
CA ILE A 51 -37.44 7.03 -11.15
C ILE A 51 -36.01 7.32 -10.70
N ALA A 52 -35.05 6.44 -10.98
CA ALA A 52 -33.65 6.66 -10.61
C ALA A 52 -33.05 7.86 -11.36
N ASP A 53 -33.35 7.98 -12.66
CA ASP A 53 -32.92 9.13 -13.49
C ASP A 53 -33.59 10.44 -13.03
N PHE A 54 -34.87 10.37 -12.65
CA PHE A 54 -35.60 11.52 -12.09
C PHE A 54 -35.00 11.97 -10.75
N LEU A 55 -34.72 11.03 -9.84
CA LEU A 55 -34.10 11.32 -8.55
C LEU A 55 -32.70 11.95 -8.70
N GLN A 56 -31.93 11.52 -9.69
CA GLN A 56 -30.63 12.11 -9.94
C GLN A 56 -30.75 13.51 -10.53
N GLU A 57 -31.69 13.75 -11.45
CA GLU A 57 -31.94 15.08 -11.99
C GLU A 57 -32.38 16.06 -10.89
N LEU A 58 -33.25 15.63 -9.98
CA LEU A 58 -33.71 16.44 -8.84
C LEU A 58 -32.57 16.87 -7.91
N THR A 59 -31.49 16.09 -7.82
CA THR A 59 -30.34 16.40 -6.96
C THR A 59 -29.22 17.14 -7.71
N THR A 60 -29.39 17.42 -9.01
CA THR A 60 -28.44 18.25 -9.77
C THR A 60 -28.66 19.75 -9.54
N HIS A 61 -27.61 20.55 -9.73
CA HIS A 61 -27.65 22.00 -9.62
C HIS A 61 -28.58 22.70 -10.64
N LEU A 62 -28.91 22.02 -11.74
CA LEU A 62 -29.84 22.50 -12.76
C LEU A 62 -31.23 21.87 -12.60
N GLY A 63 -31.41 21.04 -11.58
CA GLY A 63 -32.64 20.31 -11.32
C GLY A 63 -33.75 21.21 -10.79
N PRO A 64 -35.02 20.82 -10.98
CA PRO A 64 -36.19 21.55 -10.47
C PRO A 64 -36.12 21.87 -8.95
N ARG A 65 -35.43 21.04 -8.18
CA ARG A 65 -35.25 21.19 -6.73
C ARG A 65 -34.26 22.28 -6.33
N ALA A 66 -33.21 22.51 -7.13
CA ALA A 66 -32.28 23.62 -6.90
C ALA A 66 -33.01 24.97 -7.00
N LEU A 67 -33.98 25.05 -7.92
CA LEU A 67 -34.88 26.19 -8.11
C LEU A 67 -35.88 26.35 -6.94
N PHE A 68 -36.39 25.24 -6.39
CA PHE A 68 -37.25 25.24 -5.20
C PHE A 68 -36.52 25.61 -3.90
N ARG A 69 -35.22 25.29 -3.77
CA ARG A 69 -34.41 25.59 -2.58
C ARG A 69 -34.14 27.09 -2.40
N GLU A 70 -34.14 27.87 -3.48
CA GLU A 70 -34.12 29.34 -3.40
C GLU A 70 -35.46 29.92 -2.93
N LEU A 71 -36.55 29.17 -3.03
CA LEU A 71 -37.91 29.60 -2.71
C LEU A 71 -38.40 29.14 -1.33
N ASP A 72 -37.82 28.08 -0.75
CA ASP A 72 -38.35 27.48 0.48
C ASP A 72 -37.26 27.26 1.54
N SER A 73 -37.10 28.24 2.43
CA SER A 73 -36.23 28.21 3.61
C SER A 73 -36.78 27.34 4.76
N ASN A 74 -37.92 26.66 4.58
CA ASN A 74 -38.68 26.06 5.68
C ASN A 74 -38.82 24.52 5.61
N VAL A 75 -38.12 23.84 4.70
CA VAL A 75 -38.15 22.36 4.67
C VAL A 75 -37.28 21.81 5.81
N SER A 76 -37.95 21.33 6.86
CA SER A 76 -37.32 20.69 8.00
C SER A 76 -36.58 19.41 7.59
N VAL A 77 -35.27 19.40 7.83
CA VAL A 77 -34.39 18.22 7.70
C VAL A 77 -34.96 17.10 8.56
N VAL A 78 -35.36 15.98 7.92
CA VAL A 78 -35.78 14.78 8.65
C VAL A 78 -34.57 14.23 9.39
N GLN A 79 -34.58 14.33 10.72
CA GLN A 79 -33.54 13.74 11.57
C GLN A 79 -33.51 12.23 11.33
N ALA A 80 -32.36 11.73 10.90
CA ALA A 80 -32.11 10.30 10.83
C ALA A 80 -32.18 9.73 12.26
N ASN A 81 -33.08 8.77 12.51
CA ASN A 81 -33.12 8.07 13.79
C ASN A 81 -31.76 7.38 14.03
N ASP A 82 -31.09 7.74 15.13
CA ASP A 82 -29.73 7.32 15.53
C ASP A 82 -29.56 5.82 15.83
N HIS A 83 -30.55 4.98 15.51
CA HIS A 83 -30.55 3.56 15.83
C HIS A 83 -30.24 2.73 14.60
N LEU A 84 -29.04 2.93 14.04
CA LEU A 84 -28.48 2.00 13.06
C LEU A 84 -28.03 0.74 13.82
N PRO A 85 -28.59 -0.45 13.53
CA PRO A 85 -28.05 -1.68 14.07
C PRO A 85 -26.60 -1.82 13.58
N SER A 86 -25.65 -1.93 14.50
CA SER A 86 -24.26 -2.22 14.17
C SER A 86 -24.23 -3.52 13.38
N VAL A 87 -23.99 -3.46 12.07
CA VAL A 87 -23.88 -4.68 11.25
C VAL A 87 -22.61 -5.39 11.68
N PRO A 88 -22.71 -6.55 12.36
CA PRO A 88 -21.50 -7.28 12.72
C PRO A 88 -20.84 -7.78 11.44
N PRO A 89 -19.49 -7.83 11.39
CA PRO A 89 -18.79 -8.38 10.24
C PRO A 89 -19.25 -9.81 9.97
N ARG A 90 -19.53 -10.15 8.69
CA ARG A 90 -20.02 -11.47 8.26
C ARG A 90 -19.13 -12.63 8.72
N VAL A 91 -17.85 -12.38 8.98
CA VAL A 91 -16.91 -13.34 9.58
C VAL A 91 -15.97 -12.58 10.53
N ALA A 92 -16.07 -12.83 11.84
CA ALA A 92 -15.13 -12.31 12.83
C ALA A 92 -13.93 -13.25 12.96
N LEU A 93 -12.94 -13.13 12.08
CA LEU A 93 -11.69 -13.88 12.19
C LEU A 93 -10.86 -13.35 13.36
N ARG A 94 -10.21 -14.25 14.11
CA ARG A 94 -9.22 -13.85 15.11
C ARG A 94 -7.96 -13.31 14.43
N TYR A 95 -7.26 -12.40 15.11
CA TYR A 95 -5.99 -11.83 14.65
C TYR A 95 -4.98 -12.88 14.13
N ARG A 96 -4.85 -14.00 14.83
CA ARG A 96 -3.94 -15.10 14.44
C ARG A 96 -4.31 -15.76 13.11
N GLN A 97 -5.60 -15.94 12.84
CA GLN A 97 -6.08 -16.53 11.60
C GLN A 97 -5.84 -15.58 10.42
N CYS A 98 -6.09 -14.28 10.64
CA CYS A 98 -5.79 -13.26 9.63
C CYS A 98 -4.31 -13.15 9.33
N MET A 99 -3.46 -13.25 10.36
CA MET A 99 -2.01 -13.27 10.18
C MET A 99 -1.55 -14.50 9.38
N ASP A 100 -2.08 -15.69 9.66
CA ASP A 100 -1.75 -16.91 8.88
C ASP A 100 -2.18 -16.79 7.41
N VAL A 101 -3.38 -16.28 7.15
CA VAL A 101 -3.87 -16.06 5.77
C VAL A 101 -3.04 -15.02 5.04
N ALA A 102 -2.75 -13.87 5.69
CA ALA A 102 -1.93 -12.81 5.11
C ALA A 102 -0.51 -13.31 4.83
N PHE A 103 0.09 -14.01 5.79
CA PHE A 103 1.43 -14.57 5.66
C PHE A 103 1.52 -15.62 4.54
N ARG A 104 0.61 -16.58 4.49
CA ARG A 104 0.58 -17.58 3.40
C ARG A 104 0.40 -16.94 2.03
N ARG A 105 -0.44 -15.91 1.94
CA ARG A 105 -0.62 -15.15 0.71
C ARG A 105 0.67 -14.46 0.30
N THR A 106 1.31 -13.73 1.22
CA THR A 106 2.57 -13.02 0.97
C THR A 106 3.68 -13.98 0.58
N LEU A 107 3.79 -15.12 1.25
CA LEU A 107 4.75 -16.17 0.93
C LEU A 107 4.51 -16.75 -0.47
N LYS A 108 3.27 -17.06 -0.83
CA LYS A 108 2.91 -17.59 -2.16
C LYS A 108 3.09 -16.55 -3.28
N ALA A 109 2.87 -15.28 -3.00
CA ALA A 109 3.19 -14.20 -3.94
C ALA A 109 4.71 -14.14 -4.15
N SER A 110 5.48 -14.07 -3.07
CA SER A 110 6.94 -13.97 -3.12
C SER A 110 7.60 -15.20 -3.77
N LEU A 111 7.05 -16.41 -3.59
CA LEU A 111 7.56 -17.64 -4.20
C LEU A 111 7.59 -17.58 -5.75
N ARG A 112 6.69 -16.82 -6.37
CA ARG A 112 6.67 -16.66 -7.83
C ARG A 112 7.87 -15.87 -8.35
N ASP A 113 8.44 -15.01 -7.51
CA ASP A 113 9.55 -14.12 -7.87
C ASP A 113 10.91 -14.62 -7.30
N VAL A 114 10.94 -15.78 -6.63
CA VAL A 114 12.18 -16.28 -6.02
C VAL A 114 13.27 -16.57 -7.06
N ALA A 115 12.91 -17.16 -8.20
CA ALA A 115 13.89 -17.56 -9.21
C ALA A 115 14.69 -16.35 -9.74
N THR A 116 14.03 -15.23 -10.01
CA THR A 116 14.67 -14.00 -10.49
C THR A 116 15.56 -13.39 -9.41
N ARG A 117 15.09 -13.34 -8.16
CA ARG A 117 15.87 -12.82 -7.02
C ARG A 117 17.14 -13.64 -6.73
N MET A 118 17.04 -14.96 -6.78
CA MET A 118 18.19 -15.85 -6.56
C MET A 118 19.17 -15.78 -7.73
N GLY A 119 18.68 -15.78 -8.97
CA GLY A 119 19.50 -15.63 -10.16
C GLY A 119 20.30 -14.33 -10.16
N GLN A 120 19.65 -13.21 -9.85
CA GLN A 120 20.31 -11.90 -9.73
C GLN A 120 21.42 -11.91 -8.67
N SER A 121 21.20 -12.55 -7.53
CA SER A 121 22.16 -12.58 -6.43
C SER A 121 23.43 -13.37 -6.78
N VAL A 122 23.28 -14.49 -7.51
CA VAL A 122 24.43 -15.27 -7.99
C VAL A 122 25.19 -14.49 -9.07
N VAL A 123 24.50 -13.92 -10.05
CA VAL A 123 25.13 -13.13 -11.12
C VAL A 123 25.91 -11.95 -10.55
N LEU A 124 25.30 -11.19 -9.64
CA LEU A 124 25.92 -10.03 -9.03
C LEU A 124 27.13 -10.41 -8.17
N GLY A 125 27.03 -11.50 -7.39
CA GLY A 125 28.14 -12.01 -6.60
C GLY A 125 29.32 -12.48 -7.45
N ALA A 126 29.04 -13.14 -8.59
CA ALA A 126 30.07 -13.61 -9.50
C ALA A 126 30.77 -12.44 -10.22
N VAL A 127 30.01 -11.47 -10.71
CA VAL A 127 30.57 -10.27 -11.36
C VAL A 127 31.44 -9.49 -10.38
N LEU A 128 30.96 -9.23 -9.15
CA LEU A 128 31.76 -8.51 -8.16
C LEU A 128 33.01 -9.27 -7.73
N GLY A 129 32.90 -10.60 -7.55
CA GLY A 129 34.01 -11.43 -7.12
C GLY A 129 35.12 -11.58 -8.17
N THR A 130 34.80 -11.39 -9.46
CA THR A 130 35.76 -11.48 -10.57
C THR A 130 36.40 -10.15 -10.93
N VAL A 131 35.69 -9.03 -10.74
CA VAL A 131 36.15 -7.70 -11.15
C VAL A 131 37.10 -7.07 -10.12
N PHE A 132 36.95 -7.37 -8.82
CA PHE A 132 37.67 -6.64 -7.76
C PHE A 132 38.41 -7.59 -6.82
N LEU A 133 39.74 -7.70 -7.01
CA LEU A 133 40.61 -8.52 -6.16
C LEU A 133 41.27 -7.74 -5.01
N ASP A 134 41.33 -6.40 -5.07
CA ASP A 134 42.06 -5.61 -4.06
C ASP A 134 41.29 -4.35 -3.63
N VAL A 135 41.18 -4.18 -2.30
CA VAL A 135 40.72 -3.03 -1.50
C VAL A 135 39.38 -2.39 -1.91
N GLY A 136 38.35 -2.58 -1.07
CA GLY A 136 37.02 -1.96 -1.22
C GLY A 136 35.86 -2.93 -1.45
N LEU A 137 36.13 -4.24 -1.50
CA LEU A 137 35.15 -5.28 -1.78
C LEU A 137 33.88 -5.20 -0.93
N PHE A 138 34.01 -5.07 0.40
CA PHE A 138 32.85 -5.06 1.29
C PHE A 138 31.97 -3.84 1.10
N PHE A 139 32.58 -2.66 0.93
CA PHE A 139 31.86 -1.42 0.65
C PHE A 139 31.07 -1.54 -0.66
N LEU A 140 31.74 -2.02 -1.72
CA LEU A 140 31.13 -2.18 -3.03
C LEU A 140 30.03 -3.24 -3.05
N ALA A 141 30.24 -4.37 -2.36
CA ALA A 141 29.26 -5.44 -2.23
C ALA A 141 27.97 -4.94 -1.55
N ILE A 142 28.11 -4.18 -0.46
CA ILE A 142 26.97 -3.55 0.21
C ILE A 142 26.31 -2.54 -0.73
N LEU A 143 27.07 -1.67 -1.39
CA LEU A 143 26.53 -0.66 -2.30
C LEU A 143 25.70 -1.27 -3.43
N PHE A 144 26.20 -2.32 -4.09
CA PHE A 144 25.46 -3.01 -5.14
C PHE A 144 24.22 -3.71 -4.60
N GLN A 145 24.29 -4.36 -3.43
CA GLN A 145 23.12 -4.94 -2.77
C GLN A 145 22.04 -3.87 -2.54
N VAL A 146 22.43 -2.67 -2.08
CA VAL A 146 21.50 -1.56 -1.89
C VAL A 146 20.86 -1.12 -3.21
N VAL A 147 21.63 -0.99 -4.28
CA VAL A 147 21.08 -0.63 -5.60
C VAL A 147 20.04 -1.64 -6.07
N THR A 148 20.23 -2.94 -5.82
CA THR A 148 19.21 -3.95 -6.18
C THR A 148 17.91 -3.82 -5.38
N THR A 149 18.00 -3.40 -4.12
CA THR A 149 16.85 -3.24 -3.22
C THR A 149 16.04 -1.96 -3.49
N LEU A 150 16.53 -1.02 -4.30
CA LEU A 150 15.76 0.15 -4.76
C LEU A 150 14.48 -0.25 -5.51
N SER A 151 14.47 -1.40 -6.18
CA SER A 151 13.28 -1.94 -6.87
C SER A 151 12.13 -2.30 -5.92
N ALA A 152 12.40 -2.45 -4.62
CA ALA A 152 11.37 -2.71 -3.61
C ALA A 152 10.39 -1.54 -3.46
N ILE A 153 10.81 -0.32 -3.80
CA ILE A 153 9.96 0.88 -3.78
C ILE A 153 8.81 0.74 -4.79
N ASP A 154 9.11 0.26 -6.00
CA ASP A 154 8.11 0.05 -7.06
C ASP A 154 7.05 -0.96 -6.61
N ALA A 155 7.50 -2.08 -6.05
CA ALA A 155 6.63 -3.13 -5.52
C ALA A 155 5.76 -2.61 -4.37
N GLY A 156 6.34 -1.87 -3.43
CA GLY A 156 5.64 -1.34 -2.26
C GLY A 156 4.51 -0.38 -2.62
N ILE A 157 4.72 0.51 -3.59
CA ILE A 157 3.68 1.46 -4.05
C ILE A 157 2.60 0.74 -4.86
N ALA A 158 2.96 -0.23 -5.69
CA ALA A 158 1.97 -1.04 -6.41
C ALA A 158 1.00 -1.77 -5.47
N LEU A 159 1.49 -2.21 -4.30
CA LEU A 159 0.69 -2.90 -3.27
C LEU A 159 -0.17 -1.96 -2.40
N ARG A 160 -0.01 -0.63 -2.52
CA ARG A 160 -0.68 0.35 -1.65
C ARG A 160 -2.21 0.31 -1.74
N LYS A 161 -2.77 0.08 -2.93
CA LYS A 161 -4.23 -0.05 -3.09
C LYS A 161 -4.78 -1.22 -2.24
N VAL A 162 -4.12 -2.36 -2.32
CA VAL A 162 -4.48 -3.55 -1.55
C VAL A 162 -4.36 -3.28 -0.05
N LEU A 163 -3.33 -2.53 0.37
CA LEU A 163 -3.18 -2.13 1.77
C LEU A 163 -4.36 -1.29 2.26
N TYR A 164 -4.79 -0.26 1.52
CA TYR A 164 -5.92 0.58 1.93
C TYR A 164 -7.24 -0.19 2.00
N ASP A 165 -7.49 -1.10 1.05
CA ASP A 165 -8.67 -1.97 1.09
C ASP A 165 -8.64 -2.88 2.33
N GLN A 166 -7.47 -3.33 2.77
CA GLN A 166 -7.29 -4.15 3.97
C GLN A 166 -7.34 -3.33 5.27
N MET A 167 -6.89 -2.07 5.26
CA MET A 167 -6.98 -1.15 6.39
C MET A 167 -8.44 -0.82 6.75
N ALA A 168 -9.33 -0.72 5.75
CA ALA A 168 -10.77 -0.51 5.96
C ALA A 168 -11.43 -1.63 6.78
N SER A 169 -10.77 -2.79 6.91
CA SER A 169 -11.20 -3.93 7.71
C SER A 169 -10.41 -4.10 9.03
N TYR A 170 -9.70 -3.06 9.50
CA TYR A 170 -8.86 -3.05 10.72
C TYR A 170 -7.67 -4.05 10.72
N PHE A 171 -7.16 -4.47 9.55
CA PHE A 171 -6.08 -5.47 9.41
C PHE A 171 -4.67 -4.90 9.16
N PHE A 172 -4.42 -3.63 9.49
CA PHE A 172 -3.13 -2.98 9.19
C PHE A 172 -1.93 -3.74 9.76
N TRP A 173 -1.92 -3.98 11.07
CA TRP A 173 -0.78 -4.61 11.76
C TRP A 173 -0.47 -6.02 11.25
N THR A 174 -1.51 -6.81 10.93
CA THR A 174 -1.32 -8.16 10.38
C THR A 174 -0.62 -8.15 9.03
N TYR A 175 -0.94 -7.17 8.17
CA TYR A 175 -0.32 -7.06 6.85
C TYR A 175 1.16 -6.70 6.99
N THR A 176 1.46 -5.61 7.69
CA THR A 176 2.83 -5.08 7.82
C THR A 176 3.76 -6.09 8.49
N MET A 177 3.31 -6.79 9.54
CA MET A 177 4.12 -7.83 10.17
C MET A 177 4.35 -9.03 9.25
N SER A 178 3.32 -9.48 8.52
CA SER A 178 3.45 -10.62 7.60
C SER A 178 4.45 -10.35 6.47
N GLU A 179 4.50 -9.11 6.01
CA GLU A 179 5.36 -8.64 4.93
C GLU A 179 6.82 -8.50 5.40
N GLY A 180 7.05 -7.89 6.57
CA GLY A 180 8.39 -7.82 7.17
C GLY A 180 8.98 -9.19 7.49
N VAL A 181 8.18 -10.12 8.04
CA VAL A 181 8.66 -11.49 8.32
C VAL A 181 8.99 -12.25 7.04
N ALA A 182 8.14 -12.15 6.01
CA ALA A 182 8.39 -12.80 4.73
C ALA A 182 9.67 -12.26 4.04
N GLU A 183 9.92 -10.96 4.14
CA GLU A 183 11.14 -10.35 3.61
C GLU A 183 12.41 -10.86 4.30
N VAL A 184 12.42 -10.88 5.64
CA VAL A 184 13.56 -11.38 6.42
C VAL A 184 13.84 -12.84 6.05
N LEU A 185 12.79 -13.67 5.94
CA LEU A 185 12.91 -15.08 5.59
C LEU A 185 13.55 -15.28 4.21
N TRP A 186 13.17 -14.50 3.21
CA TRP A 186 13.71 -14.62 1.85
C TRP A 186 15.08 -13.96 1.67
N THR A 187 15.44 -13.00 2.52
CA THR A 187 16.77 -12.38 2.51
C THR A 187 17.87 -13.38 2.89
N ILE A 188 17.58 -14.38 3.74
CA ILE A 188 18.55 -15.39 4.18
C ILE A 188 19.15 -16.18 3.00
N PRO A 189 18.38 -16.93 2.18
CA PRO A 189 18.95 -17.67 1.05
C PRO A 189 19.56 -16.74 0.00
N GLN A 190 19.00 -15.54 -0.18
CA GLN A 190 19.52 -14.54 -1.11
C GLN A 190 20.95 -14.12 -0.75
N VAL A 191 21.18 -13.77 0.51
CA VAL A 191 22.49 -13.33 1.01
C VAL A 191 23.48 -14.47 1.08
N ILE A 192 23.06 -15.69 1.44
CA ILE A 192 23.95 -16.86 1.44
C ILE A 192 24.48 -17.13 0.04
N LEU A 193 23.64 -17.09 -0.99
CA LEU A 193 24.07 -17.30 -2.38
C LEU A 193 25.02 -16.19 -2.84
N PHE A 194 24.69 -14.93 -2.56
CA PHE A 194 25.55 -13.79 -2.89
C PHE A 194 26.90 -13.87 -2.17
N ALA A 195 26.90 -14.10 -0.85
CA ALA A 195 28.11 -14.21 -0.03
C ALA A 195 28.97 -15.40 -0.45
N THR A 196 28.38 -16.56 -0.75
CA THR A 196 29.12 -17.73 -1.24
C THR A 196 29.81 -17.41 -2.57
N SER A 197 29.06 -16.85 -3.52
CA SER A 197 29.62 -16.49 -4.83
C SER A 197 30.75 -15.46 -4.70
N LEU A 198 30.56 -14.42 -3.89
CA LEU A 198 31.57 -13.38 -3.68
C LEU A 198 32.81 -13.88 -2.94
N TYR A 199 32.61 -14.59 -1.82
CA TYR A 199 33.67 -14.95 -0.88
C TYR A 199 34.70 -15.91 -1.49
N PHE A 200 34.21 -16.93 -2.20
CA PHE A 200 35.07 -17.92 -2.82
C PHE A 200 35.72 -17.43 -4.12
N ASN A 201 35.07 -16.54 -4.87
CA ASN A 201 35.66 -15.96 -6.09
C ASN A 201 36.83 -15.03 -5.78
N VAL A 202 36.77 -14.27 -4.68
CA VAL A 202 37.87 -13.39 -4.27
C VAL A 202 39.00 -14.16 -3.58
N GLY A 203 38.72 -15.34 -3.04
CA GLY A 203 39.73 -16.11 -2.30
C GLY A 203 40.04 -15.54 -0.92
N LEU A 204 39.00 -15.08 -0.21
CA LEU A 204 39.13 -14.62 1.18
C LEU A 204 39.55 -15.75 2.14
N HIS A 205 39.84 -15.38 3.38
CA HIS A 205 40.39 -16.29 4.41
C HIS A 205 39.59 -17.61 4.55
N ALA A 206 40.25 -18.77 4.49
CA ALA A 206 39.59 -20.08 4.47
C ALA A 206 39.09 -20.57 5.86
N SER A 207 38.46 -19.69 6.65
CA SER A 207 37.85 -20.02 7.93
C SER A 207 36.33 -19.88 7.88
N ALA A 208 35.63 -20.88 8.44
CA ALA A 208 34.17 -20.86 8.54
C ALA A 208 33.66 -19.67 9.36
N ALA A 209 34.39 -19.26 10.41
CA ALA A 209 34.01 -18.11 11.22
C ALA A 209 34.04 -16.80 10.42
N SER A 210 35.07 -16.61 9.58
CA SER A 210 35.21 -15.44 8.71
C SER A 210 34.10 -15.37 7.66
N PHE A 211 33.71 -16.52 7.10
CA PHE A 211 32.57 -16.62 6.17
C PHE A 211 31.25 -16.25 6.86
N VAL A 212 30.98 -16.81 8.04
CA VAL A 212 29.75 -16.53 8.79
C VAL A 212 29.66 -15.05 9.17
N MET A 213 30.77 -14.44 9.59
CA MET A 213 30.82 -13.00 9.89
C MET A 213 30.53 -12.16 8.64
N CYS A 214 31.12 -12.49 7.50
CA CYS A 214 30.84 -11.83 6.23
C CYS A 214 29.35 -11.93 5.85
N ALA A 215 28.79 -13.14 5.87
CA ALA A 215 27.39 -13.37 5.57
C ALA A 215 26.45 -12.64 6.55
N ALA A 216 26.79 -12.59 7.84
CA ALA A 216 26.02 -11.89 8.85
C ALA A 216 26.01 -10.37 8.62
N VAL A 217 27.16 -9.77 8.30
CA VAL A 217 27.25 -8.33 7.98
C VAL A 217 26.45 -8.01 6.71
N LEU A 218 26.57 -8.82 5.67
CA LEU A 218 25.79 -8.65 4.43
C LEU A 218 24.29 -8.82 4.68
N PHE A 219 23.89 -9.74 5.56
CA PHE A 219 22.50 -9.96 5.93
C PHE A 219 21.93 -8.78 6.71
N LEU A 220 22.62 -8.31 7.74
CA LEU A 220 22.21 -7.14 8.52
C LEU A 220 22.10 -5.90 7.62
N ALA A 221 23.10 -5.66 6.77
CA ALA A 221 23.07 -4.56 5.82
C ALA A 221 21.84 -4.67 4.89
N SER A 222 21.61 -5.84 4.30
CA SER A 222 20.47 -6.05 3.38
C SER A 222 19.12 -5.82 4.05
N VAL A 223 18.93 -6.29 5.29
CA VAL A 223 17.67 -6.07 6.03
C VAL A 223 17.50 -4.59 6.38
N THR A 224 18.55 -3.93 6.87
CA THR A 224 18.50 -2.50 7.23
C THR A 224 18.14 -1.62 6.04
N TYR A 225 18.79 -1.81 4.89
CA TYR A 225 18.49 -1.01 3.70
C TYR A 225 17.13 -1.32 3.09
N ALA A 226 16.64 -2.56 3.21
CA ALA A 226 15.29 -2.89 2.81
C ALA A 226 14.25 -2.14 3.67
N GLN A 227 14.44 -2.10 5.00
CA GLN A 227 13.56 -1.30 5.87
C GLN A 227 13.69 0.21 5.60
N PHE A 228 14.90 0.69 5.32
CA PHE A 228 15.17 2.09 4.97
C PHE A 228 14.37 2.53 3.74
N PHE A 229 14.37 1.74 2.66
CA PHE A 229 13.57 2.06 1.47
C PHE A 229 12.07 1.93 1.69
N LYS A 230 11.62 0.96 2.50
CA LYS A 230 10.21 0.84 2.88
C LYS A 230 9.72 2.03 3.69
N PHE A 231 10.56 2.60 4.55
CA PHE A 231 10.24 3.80 5.30
C PHE A 231 9.92 4.98 4.36
N PHE A 232 10.77 5.25 3.36
CA PHE A 232 10.47 6.29 2.37
C PHE A 232 9.27 5.95 1.49
N THR A 233 9.08 4.67 1.17
CA THR A 233 7.91 4.18 0.44
C THR A 233 6.61 4.42 1.21
N ALA A 234 6.64 4.35 2.55
CA ALA A 234 5.46 4.62 3.38
C ALA A 234 5.09 6.10 3.41
N ILE A 235 6.08 7.00 3.35
CA ILE A 235 5.88 8.45 3.46
C ILE A 235 5.55 9.09 2.10
N ALA A 236 6.20 8.65 1.03
CA ALA A 236 6.11 9.31 -0.26
C ALA A 236 4.77 9.07 -0.96
N PRO A 237 4.19 10.08 -1.65
CA PRO A 237 2.94 9.92 -2.37
C PRO A 237 3.10 9.11 -3.67
N ASP A 238 4.28 9.17 -4.30
CA ASP A 238 4.57 8.56 -5.60
C ASP A 238 5.97 7.90 -5.65
N VAL A 239 6.16 6.98 -6.60
CA VAL A 239 7.40 6.24 -6.83
C VAL A 239 8.58 7.17 -7.12
N VAL A 240 8.35 8.21 -7.94
CA VAL A 240 9.41 9.14 -8.34
C VAL A 240 9.94 9.89 -7.12
N ILE A 241 9.03 10.43 -6.29
CA ILE A 241 9.39 11.17 -5.08
C ILE A 241 10.08 10.24 -4.07
N ALA A 242 9.57 9.02 -3.89
CA ALA A 242 10.16 8.03 -3.00
C ALA A 242 11.62 7.74 -3.37
N LYS A 243 11.89 7.47 -4.65
CA LYS A 243 13.23 7.17 -5.16
C LYS A 243 14.19 8.36 -5.02
N VAL A 244 13.75 9.57 -5.36
CA VAL A 244 14.58 10.77 -5.26
C VAL A 244 15.05 10.99 -3.83
N ILE A 245 14.13 10.95 -2.86
CA ILE A 245 14.46 11.17 -1.44
C ILE A 245 15.33 10.02 -0.91
N ALA A 246 14.98 8.77 -1.23
CA ALA A 246 15.72 7.60 -0.78
C ALA A 246 17.16 7.56 -1.30
N ILE A 247 17.36 7.87 -2.60
CA ILE A 247 18.70 7.90 -3.21
C ILE A 247 19.52 9.05 -2.63
N PHE A 248 18.92 10.22 -2.41
CA PHE A 248 19.61 11.34 -1.76
C PHE A 248 20.02 11.01 -0.32
N ALA A 249 19.13 10.42 0.47
CA ALA A 249 19.44 10.01 1.84
C ALA A 249 20.50 8.89 1.88
N PHE A 250 20.44 7.93 0.96
CA PHE A 250 21.46 6.90 0.79
C PHE A 250 22.81 7.49 0.39
N PHE A 251 22.84 8.46 -0.53
CA PHE A 251 24.06 9.15 -0.92
C PHE A 251 24.75 9.83 0.26
N LEU A 252 24.00 10.55 1.10
CA LEU A 252 24.55 11.15 2.33
C LEU A 252 25.13 10.08 3.26
N HIS A 253 24.42 8.98 3.47
CA HIS A 253 24.92 7.87 4.29
C HIS A 253 26.22 7.27 3.74
N VAL A 254 26.32 7.11 2.42
CA VAL A 254 27.52 6.59 1.75
C VAL A 254 28.72 7.54 1.87
N VAL A 255 28.51 8.85 1.70
CA VAL A 255 29.58 9.85 1.84
C VAL A 255 30.15 9.88 3.26
N PHE A 256 29.29 9.78 4.27
CA PHE A 256 29.67 9.80 5.68
C PHE A 256 29.96 8.42 6.28
N SER A 257 30.01 7.36 5.46
CA SER A 257 30.24 5.98 5.92
C SER A 257 31.68 5.70 6.42
N GLY A 258 32.59 6.67 6.35
CA GLY A 258 34.01 6.52 6.71
C GLY A 258 34.89 5.92 5.60
N TYR A 259 34.29 5.40 4.51
CA TYR A 259 35.03 4.84 3.37
C TYR A 259 35.46 5.92 2.35
N ILE A 260 34.53 6.80 1.94
CA ILE A 260 34.82 7.88 0.97
C ILE A 260 35.52 9.05 1.65
N LEU A 261 34.96 9.49 2.78
CA LEU A 261 35.52 10.55 3.61
C LEU A 261 36.05 9.91 4.91
N PRO A 262 37.36 9.98 5.20
CA PRO A 262 37.89 9.49 6.47
C PRO A 262 37.24 10.20 7.65
N GLU A 263 37.01 9.48 8.75
CA GLU A 263 36.31 9.96 9.96
C GLU A 263 36.86 11.29 10.50
N ASP A 264 38.18 11.47 10.44
CA ASP A 264 38.87 12.68 10.90
C ASP A 264 38.45 13.93 10.13
N LYS A 265 38.01 13.78 8.88
CA LYS A 265 37.59 14.86 7.99
C LYS A 265 36.07 15.07 7.95
N ILE A 266 35.30 14.24 8.64
CA ILE A 266 33.85 14.41 8.72
C ILE A 266 33.52 15.61 9.65
N PRO A 267 32.67 16.57 9.22
CA PRO A 267 32.26 17.67 10.07
C PRO A 267 31.55 17.18 11.33
N ALA A 268 31.77 17.82 12.49
CA ALA A 268 31.23 17.41 13.78
C ALA A 268 29.72 17.05 13.84
N PRO A 269 28.78 17.74 13.15
CA PRO A 269 27.37 17.35 13.17
C PRO A 269 27.05 16.10 12.31
N TRP A 270 28.00 15.62 11.50
CA TRP A 270 27.85 14.48 10.59
C TRP A 270 28.79 13.32 10.92
N ARG A 271 29.68 13.48 11.92
CA ARG A 271 30.56 12.43 12.44
C ARG A 271 29.75 11.55 13.39
#